data_AF-A0A522RSJ2-F1
#
_entry.id   AF-A0A522RSJ2-F1
#
_cell.length_a   1.000
_cell.length_b   1.000
_cell.length_c   1.000
_cell.angle_alpha   90.00
_cell.angle_beta   90.00
_cell.angle_gamma   90.00
#
_symmetry.space_group_name_H-M   'P 1'
#
loop_
_entity.id
_entity.type
_entity.pdbx_description
1 polymer ?
#
loop_
_entity_poly.entity_id
_entity_poly.type
_entity_poly.pdbx_seq_one_letter_code
_entity_poly.pdbx_strand_id
1 'polypeptide(L)'
;MASKPLRPEQEPPTLPKTVGGFSTLLADPPWRFTNRTGKVAPEHRRLDRYSTMSLTDIMGLRVEDVLARNAHLYLWVPNALLPDGLAVMQAWGFRYVSNIVWAKRRKDGGPDGRGVGFYFRNVTELLLFGVHGSMRTLAPGRSQVNMIETRKREHSRKPDEQYELIEACSPGAYLELFARRARAGWTAWGDEAADEVTPRGVVHKGYEGGAIMPPLLPNEHLTSDRISTLGNKLRLLYQKGHSVRQLAADTGYSIQRIRTLLQAADTSMRPRGRASVGTADLFQLAE
;
A
#
# COMPACT_ATOMS: atom_id res chain seq x y z
N MET A 1 30.31 -2.68 -5.12
CA MET A 1 30.16 -1.83 -6.33
C MET A 1 28.82 -1.12 -6.27
N ALA A 2 28.79 0.20 -6.45
CA ALA A 2 27.53 0.97 -6.46
C ALA A 2 26.65 0.54 -7.65
N SER A 3 25.35 0.36 -7.41
CA SER A 3 24.43 -0.09 -8.46
C SER A 3 24.09 1.09 -9.41
N LYS A 4 24.33 0.92 -10.71
CA LYS A 4 24.10 1.94 -11.74
C LYS A 4 22.61 2.16 -11.98
N PRO A 5 22.10 3.40 -12.09
CA PRO A 5 20.67 3.64 -12.29
C PRO A 5 20.14 3.05 -13.61
N LEU A 6 18.85 2.75 -13.67
CA LEU A 6 18.18 2.20 -14.87
C LEU A 6 17.85 3.27 -15.92
N ARG A 7 17.73 4.53 -15.48
CA ARG A 7 17.52 5.73 -16.29
C ARG A 7 18.47 6.81 -15.80
N PRO A 8 18.78 7.85 -16.60
CA PRO A 8 19.59 8.97 -16.12
C PRO A 8 19.00 9.56 -14.83
N GLU A 9 19.86 9.78 -13.83
CA GLU A 9 19.51 10.61 -12.68
C GLU A 9 19.31 12.05 -13.19
N GLN A 10 18.23 12.69 -12.76
CA GLN A 10 18.02 14.12 -12.98
C GLN A 10 18.41 14.85 -11.71
N GLU A 11 18.97 16.05 -11.83
CA GLU A 11 19.19 16.89 -10.66
C GLU A 11 17.84 17.21 -10.00
N PRO A 12 17.72 17.01 -8.68
CA PRO A 12 16.48 17.25 -7.98
C PRO A 12 16.14 18.75 -8.03
N PRO A 13 14.86 19.14 -8.26
CA PRO A 13 14.47 20.54 -8.25
C PRO A 13 14.71 21.17 -6.87
N THR A 14 14.88 22.48 -6.80
CA THR A 14 15.06 23.17 -5.52
C THR A 14 13.89 22.89 -4.57
N LEU A 15 14.18 22.62 -3.30
CA LEU A 15 13.15 22.41 -2.28
C LEU A 15 12.32 23.69 -2.08
N PRO A 16 10.99 23.57 -1.93
CA PRO A 16 10.12 24.72 -1.69
C PRO A 16 10.40 25.31 -0.30
N LYS A 17 10.06 26.59 -0.12
CA LYS A 17 10.19 27.29 1.16
C LYS A 17 8.84 27.86 1.58
N THR A 18 8.65 27.98 2.89
CA THR A 18 7.48 28.65 3.49
C THR A 18 7.93 29.50 4.68
N VAL A 19 7.14 30.50 5.04
CA VAL A 19 7.42 31.35 6.21
C VAL A 19 7.43 30.49 7.47
N GLY A 20 8.52 30.54 8.23
CA GLY A 20 8.70 29.75 9.46
C GLY A 20 9.12 28.28 9.24
N GLY A 21 9.23 27.82 7.98
CA GLY A 21 9.61 26.45 7.63
C GLY A 21 8.49 25.42 7.77
N PHE A 22 8.73 24.20 7.30
CA PHE A 22 7.78 23.09 7.40
C PHE A 22 7.89 22.37 8.74
N SER A 23 6.77 22.21 9.43
CA SER A 23 6.71 21.49 10.71
C SER A 23 6.52 19.99 10.54
N THR A 24 6.05 19.54 9.37
CA THR A 24 5.84 18.10 9.09
C THR A 24 6.21 17.76 7.66
N LEU A 25 7.05 16.74 7.50
CA LEU A 25 7.45 16.18 6.23
C LEU A 25 6.93 14.75 6.09
N LEU A 26 6.45 14.43 4.89
CA LEU A 26 6.22 13.08 4.41
C LEU A 26 7.17 12.83 3.24
N ALA A 27 7.86 11.69 3.21
CA ALA A 27 8.76 11.35 2.11
C ALA A 27 8.63 9.88 1.70
N ASP A 28 8.60 9.64 0.38
CA ASP A 28 8.70 8.31 -0.22
C ASP A 28 9.83 8.28 -1.27
N PRO A 29 11.11 8.26 -0.84
CA PRO A 29 12.23 8.34 -1.76
C PRO A 29 12.24 7.20 -2.78
N PRO A 30 12.74 7.44 -4.01
CA PRO A 30 12.81 6.42 -5.03
C PRO A 30 14.04 5.51 -4.81
N TRP A 31 13.99 4.70 -3.75
CA TRP A 31 15.10 3.88 -3.26
C TRP A 31 15.72 2.96 -4.33
N ARG A 32 17.05 2.97 -4.45
CA ARG A 32 17.80 2.05 -5.31
C ARG A 32 18.28 0.82 -4.53
N PHE A 33 17.79 -0.36 -4.91
CA PHE A 33 18.25 -1.63 -4.35
C PHE A 33 19.60 -2.06 -4.95
N THR A 34 20.52 -2.51 -4.09
CA THR A 34 21.84 -3.03 -4.46
C THR A 34 21.80 -4.45 -5.05
N ASN A 35 20.97 -5.33 -4.48
CA ASN A 35 20.86 -6.73 -4.91
C ASN A 35 19.94 -6.87 -6.14
N ARG A 36 20.54 -7.26 -7.27
CA ARG A 36 19.90 -7.33 -8.60
C ARG A 36 19.69 -8.75 -9.14
N THR A 37 19.79 -9.78 -8.32
CA THR A 37 19.58 -11.17 -8.76
C THR A 37 18.13 -11.63 -8.51
N GLY A 38 17.58 -12.47 -9.40
CA GLY A 38 16.24 -13.07 -9.26
C GLY A 38 15.07 -12.24 -9.82
N LYS A 39 13.82 -12.49 -9.39
CA LYS A 39 12.60 -11.80 -9.86
C LYS A 39 12.54 -10.29 -9.53
N VAL A 40 13.56 -9.78 -8.85
CA VAL A 40 13.82 -8.38 -8.46
C VAL A 40 14.99 -7.80 -9.28
N ALA A 41 15.49 -8.54 -10.28
CA ALA A 41 16.50 -8.06 -11.21
C ALA A 41 15.92 -6.93 -12.08
N PRO A 42 16.72 -5.90 -12.41
CA PRO A 42 16.31 -4.87 -13.36
C PRO A 42 15.93 -5.42 -14.74
N GLU A 43 16.46 -6.59 -15.09
CA GLU A 43 16.21 -7.32 -16.33
C GLU A 43 14.78 -7.91 -16.40
N HIS A 44 14.14 -8.11 -15.24
CA HIS A 44 12.69 -8.27 -15.18
C HIS A 44 12.07 -6.88 -15.40
N ARG A 45 11.55 -6.62 -16.62
CA ARG A 45 10.80 -5.43 -17.12
C ARG A 45 9.68 -4.86 -16.21
N ARG A 46 9.52 -5.35 -14.98
CA ARG A 46 8.64 -4.82 -13.94
C ARG A 46 9.25 -3.65 -13.16
N LEU A 47 10.59 -3.56 -13.06
CA LEU A 47 11.30 -2.47 -12.36
C LEU A 47 11.63 -1.26 -13.26
N ASP A 48 11.49 -1.39 -14.58
CA ASP A 48 11.72 -0.34 -15.59
C ASP A 48 10.65 0.78 -15.58
N ARG A 49 9.96 0.99 -14.45
CA ARG A 49 8.80 1.87 -14.36
C ARG A 49 9.10 3.25 -13.77
N TYR A 50 10.15 3.40 -12.96
CA TYR A 50 10.48 4.67 -12.27
C TYR A 50 11.98 4.91 -12.19
N SER A 51 12.39 6.19 -12.24
CA SER A 51 13.76 6.60 -11.91
C SER A 51 14.04 6.29 -10.44
N THR A 52 15.26 5.84 -10.10
CA THR A 52 15.69 5.57 -8.72
C THR A 52 16.86 6.47 -8.36
N MET A 53 17.01 6.79 -7.10
CA MET A 53 18.06 7.68 -6.57
C MET A 53 19.02 6.86 -5.70
N SER A 54 20.32 7.18 -5.74
CA SER A 54 21.29 6.50 -4.88
C SER A 54 21.09 6.93 -3.42
N LEU A 55 21.52 6.10 -2.47
CA LEU A 55 21.45 6.45 -1.05
C LEU A 55 22.18 7.77 -0.76
N THR A 56 23.35 7.96 -1.37
CA THR A 56 24.16 9.18 -1.24
C THR A 56 23.39 10.41 -1.69
N ASP A 57 22.71 10.35 -2.83
CA ASP A 57 21.98 11.52 -3.32
C ASP A 57 20.74 11.80 -2.46
N ILE A 58 20.03 10.75 -2.01
CA ILE A 58 18.88 10.93 -1.09
C ILE A 58 19.34 11.63 0.19
N MET A 59 20.45 11.19 0.78
CA MET A 59 21.04 11.83 1.97
C MET A 59 21.54 13.25 1.69
N GLY A 60 22.00 13.52 0.45
CA GLY A 60 22.52 14.83 0.04
C GLY A 60 21.47 15.92 -0.14
N LEU A 61 20.17 15.59 -0.08
CA LEU A 61 19.11 16.60 -0.09
C LEU A 61 19.21 17.50 1.14
N ARG A 62 19.24 18.81 0.92
CA ARG A 62 19.33 19.83 1.97
C ARG A 62 17.99 20.08 2.68
N VAL A 63 17.40 19.01 3.21
CA VAL A 63 16.07 19.03 3.86
C VAL A 63 16.05 19.96 5.07
N GLU A 64 17.13 20.02 5.85
CA GLU A 64 17.25 20.90 7.03
C GLU A 64 16.99 22.38 6.70
N ASP A 65 17.34 22.85 5.49
CA ASP A 65 17.20 24.25 5.08
C ASP A 65 15.74 24.73 4.95
N VAL A 66 14.78 23.80 4.91
CA VAL A 66 13.35 24.10 4.72
C VAL A 66 12.50 23.75 5.95
N LEU A 67 13.10 23.23 7.01
CA LEU A 67 12.40 22.84 8.23
C LEU A 67 12.06 24.04 9.11
N ALA A 68 10.94 23.92 9.84
CA ALA A 68 10.72 24.72 11.04
C ALA A 68 11.72 24.32 12.13
N ARG A 69 11.87 25.17 13.16
CA ARG A 69 12.77 24.92 14.31
C ARG A 69 12.57 23.53 14.93
N ASN A 70 11.33 23.06 14.98
CA ASN A 70 10.99 21.71 15.40
C ASN A 70 10.09 21.11 14.32
N ALA A 71 10.38 19.88 13.90
CA ALA A 71 9.64 19.24 12.82
C ALA A 71 9.50 17.72 13.02
N HIS A 72 8.46 17.16 12.42
CA HIS A 72 8.25 15.72 12.29
C HIS A 72 8.62 15.23 10.88
N LEU A 73 9.18 14.03 10.80
CA LEU A 73 9.41 13.31 9.55
C LEU A 73 8.67 11.98 9.57
N TYR A 74 7.91 11.74 8.51
CA TYR A 74 7.32 10.45 8.16
C TYR A 74 8.00 9.92 6.89
N LEU A 75 8.87 8.93 7.04
CA LEU A 75 9.70 8.40 5.94
C LEU A 75 9.30 6.98 5.56
N TRP A 76 8.82 6.78 4.34
CA TRP A 76 8.55 5.44 3.82
C TRP A 76 9.85 4.71 3.49
N VAL A 77 9.99 3.51 4.06
CA VAL A 77 11.19 2.68 3.89
C VAL A 77 10.79 1.22 3.62
N PRO A 78 11.25 0.62 2.51
CA PRO A 78 11.13 -0.81 2.30
C PRO A 78 11.83 -1.60 3.42
N ASN A 79 11.26 -2.72 3.86
CA ASN A 79 11.81 -3.51 4.98
C ASN A 79 13.31 -3.84 4.83
N ALA A 80 13.75 -4.14 3.61
CA ALA A 80 15.15 -4.50 3.33
C ALA A 80 16.12 -3.31 3.42
N LEU A 81 15.62 -2.08 3.42
CA LEU A 81 16.40 -0.83 3.43
C LEU A 81 16.23 -0.06 4.74
N LEU A 82 15.79 -0.73 5.81
CA LEU A 82 15.65 -0.08 7.13
C LEU A 82 16.94 0.63 7.59
N PRO A 83 18.15 0.02 7.48
CA PRO A 83 19.39 0.72 7.83
C PRO A 83 19.61 2.01 7.02
N ASP A 84 19.35 1.95 5.71
CA ASP A 84 19.48 3.10 4.80
C ASP A 84 18.48 4.20 5.15
N GLY A 85 17.25 3.82 5.49
CA GLY A 85 16.22 4.75 5.98
C GLY A 85 16.63 5.49 7.25
N LEU A 86 17.24 4.79 8.22
CA LEU A 86 17.76 5.41 9.44
C LEU A 86 18.93 6.36 9.14
N ALA A 87 19.81 6.00 8.20
CA ALA A 87 20.90 6.87 7.75
C ALA A 87 20.37 8.15 7.09
N VAL A 88 19.32 8.04 6.26
CA VAL A 88 18.65 9.21 5.67
C VAL A 88 18.03 10.11 6.72
N MET A 89 17.33 9.56 7.72
CA MET A 89 16.78 10.36 8.81
C MET A 89 17.87 11.15 9.52
N GLN A 90 19.00 10.50 9.83
CA GLN A 90 20.14 11.16 10.48
C GLN A 90 20.75 12.24 9.59
N ALA A 91 20.94 11.98 8.29
CA ALA A 91 21.50 12.94 7.34
C ALA A 91 20.62 14.17 7.13
N TRP A 92 19.29 14.02 7.27
CA TRP A 92 18.32 15.12 7.22
C TRP A 92 18.07 15.79 8.57
N GLY A 93 18.82 15.44 9.62
CA GLY A 93 18.72 16.08 10.93
C GLY A 93 17.57 15.57 11.80
N PHE A 94 17.01 14.40 11.51
CA PHE A 94 15.94 13.78 12.30
C PHE A 94 16.45 12.63 13.14
N ARG A 95 16.09 12.64 14.43
CA ARG A 95 16.28 11.49 15.31
C ARG A 95 15.11 10.53 15.12
N TYR A 96 15.38 9.25 14.87
CA TYR A 96 14.35 8.21 14.88
C TYR A 96 13.71 8.08 16.28
N VAL A 97 12.38 7.96 16.31
CA VAL A 97 11.59 7.83 17.54
C VAL A 97 10.79 6.53 17.55
N SER A 98 10.04 6.26 16.49
CA SER A 98 9.18 5.08 16.36
C SER A 98 8.86 4.84 14.88
N ASN A 99 8.03 3.84 14.57
CA ASN A 99 7.54 3.59 13.22
C ASN A 99 6.05 3.22 13.25
N ILE A 100 5.39 3.44 12.12
CA ILE A 100 4.06 2.93 11.81
C ILE A 100 4.24 1.83 10.76
N VAL A 101 3.61 0.68 10.97
CA VAL A 101 3.65 -0.44 10.03
C VAL A 101 2.43 -0.37 9.12
N TRP A 102 2.65 -0.37 7.81
CA TRP A 102 1.56 -0.63 6.86
C TRP A 102 1.45 -2.12 6.61
N ALA A 103 0.42 -2.76 7.18
CA ALA A 103 0.08 -4.15 6.88
C ALA A 103 -0.83 -4.24 5.65
N LYS A 104 -0.32 -4.86 4.60
CA LYS A 104 -1.06 -5.09 3.35
C LYS A 104 -1.97 -6.29 3.55
N ARG A 105 -3.26 -6.05 3.54
CA ARG A 105 -4.28 -7.07 3.77
C ARG A 105 -4.89 -7.55 2.46
N ARG A 106 -5.29 -8.81 2.45
CA ARG A 106 -6.24 -9.35 1.48
C ARG A 106 -7.66 -8.93 1.87
N LYS A 107 -8.63 -9.27 1.03
CA LYS A 107 -10.05 -9.02 1.33
C LYS A 107 -10.50 -9.73 2.60
N ASP A 108 -9.86 -10.82 2.99
CA ASP A 108 -10.17 -11.63 4.17
C ASP A 108 -9.49 -11.16 5.47
N GLY A 109 -8.81 -10.01 5.45
CA GLY A 109 -8.05 -9.51 6.60
C GLY A 109 -6.72 -10.23 6.85
N GLY A 110 -6.44 -11.32 6.15
CA GLY A 110 -5.15 -11.99 6.18
C GLY A 110 -4.06 -11.21 5.44
N PRO A 111 -2.77 -11.54 5.64
CA PRO A 111 -1.66 -10.87 4.97
C PRO A 111 -1.65 -11.11 3.45
N ASP A 112 -1.32 -10.06 2.67
CA ASP A 112 -1.19 -10.11 1.22
C ASP A 112 0.08 -10.87 0.78
N GLY A 113 0.01 -12.21 0.82
CA GLY A 113 1.11 -13.14 0.51
C GLY A 113 1.70 -13.05 -0.92
N ARG A 114 1.26 -12.08 -1.72
CA ARG A 114 1.78 -11.80 -3.07
C ARG A 114 3.04 -10.94 -3.07
N GLY A 115 3.45 -10.42 -1.90
CA GLY A 115 4.70 -9.68 -1.72
C GLY A 115 5.93 -10.43 -2.27
N VAL A 116 6.85 -9.72 -2.89
CA VAL A 116 8.15 -10.28 -3.31
C VAL A 116 9.21 -9.93 -2.26
N GLY A 117 10.12 -10.86 -1.99
CA GLY A 117 11.24 -10.69 -1.07
C GLY A 117 12.15 -11.92 -1.13
N PHE A 118 13.42 -11.75 -0.75
CA PHE A 118 14.43 -12.80 -0.84
C PHE A 118 14.30 -13.84 0.28
N TYR A 119 14.03 -13.39 1.50
CA TYR A 119 13.92 -14.24 2.68
C TYR A 119 12.45 -14.45 3.10
N PHE A 120 11.65 -13.39 3.10
CA PHE A 120 10.24 -13.42 3.48
C PHE A 120 9.35 -12.75 2.44
N ARG A 121 8.07 -13.12 2.43
CA ARG A 121 7.05 -12.42 1.64
C ARG A 121 6.78 -11.07 2.28
N ASN A 122 7.10 -9.98 1.58
CA ASN A 122 6.86 -8.62 2.06
C ASN A 122 5.36 -8.27 2.04
N VAL A 123 4.70 -8.51 3.17
CA VAL A 123 3.30 -8.14 3.42
C VAL A 123 3.16 -6.85 4.22
N THR A 124 4.29 -6.24 4.59
CA THR A 124 4.36 -4.95 5.30
C THR A 124 5.29 -3.98 4.60
N GLU A 125 5.14 -2.68 4.89
CA GLU A 125 6.14 -1.63 4.68
C GLU A 125 6.20 -0.75 5.94
N LEU A 126 7.32 -0.06 6.15
CA LEU A 126 7.52 0.82 7.31
C LEU A 126 7.38 2.29 6.93
N LEU A 127 6.68 3.04 7.76
CA LEU A 127 6.68 4.50 7.79
C LEU A 127 7.41 4.91 9.07
N LEU A 128 8.69 5.24 8.94
CA LEU A 128 9.51 5.68 10.07
C LEU A 128 9.05 7.06 10.54
N PHE A 129 9.04 7.27 11.85
CA PHE A 129 8.71 8.54 12.48
C PHE A 129 9.94 9.11 13.19
N GLY A 130 10.32 10.32 12.78
CA GLY A 130 11.46 11.06 13.31
C GLY A 130 11.09 12.45 13.80
N VAL A 131 11.94 12.99 14.67
CA VAL A 131 11.80 14.34 15.23
C VAL A 131 13.09 15.11 15.00
N HIS A 132 12.95 16.31 14.43
CA HIS A 132 13.96 17.36 14.42
C HIS A 132 13.67 18.34 15.56
N GLY A 133 14.71 18.72 16.31
CA GLY A 133 14.55 19.51 17.53
C GLY A 133 13.84 18.73 18.64
N SER A 134 12.88 19.38 19.32
CA SER A 134 12.11 18.79 20.42
C SER A 134 10.61 19.08 20.25
N MET A 135 9.88 18.09 19.75
CA MET A 135 8.42 18.14 19.56
C MET A 135 7.79 16.80 19.92
N ARG A 136 6.60 16.85 20.55
CA ARG A 136 5.70 15.70 20.69
C ARG A 136 4.61 15.76 19.63
N THR A 137 4.04 14.62 19.28
CA THR A 137 2.80 14.55 18.52
C THR A 137 1.68 15.35 19.21
N LEU A 138 0.73 15.82 18.40
CA LEU A 138 -0.51 16.40 18.86
C LEU A 138 -1.32 15.38 19.69
N ALA A 139 -2.32 15.86 20.43
CA ALA A 139 -3.10 15.02 21.35
C ALA A 139 -3.62 13.70 20.73
N PRO A 140 -4.14 13.67 19.48
CA PRO A 140 -4.58 12.42 18.84
C PRO A 140 -3.49 11.35 18.71
N GLY A 141 -2.22 11.75 18.59
CA GLY A 141 -1.08 10.84 18.49
C GLY A 141 -0.87 9.96 19.73
N ARG A 142 -1.49 10.29 20.88
CA ARG A 142 -1.39 9.50 22.12
C ARG A 142 -2.23 8.23 22.10
N SER A 143 -3.30 8.23 21.31
CA SER A 143 -4.21 7.09 21.11
C SER A 143 -4.04 6.43 19.74
N GLN A 144 -3.25 7.04 18.84
CA GLN A 144 -2.98 6.49 17.52
C GLN A 144 -2.15 5.21 17.63
N VAL A 145 -2.69 4.10 17.11
CA VAL A 145 -1.95 2.85 16.97
C VAL A 145 -0.92 2.96 15.85
N ASN A 146 0.20 2.25 15.99
CA ASN A 146 1.30 2.29 15.04
C ASN A 146 1.11 1.31 13.86
N MET A 147 -0.12 1.19 13.37
CA MET A 147 -0.48 0.28 12.28
C MET A 147 -1.48 0.93 11.33
N ILE A 148 -1.24 0.80 10.03
CA ILE A 148 -2.22 1.07 8.97
C ILE A 148 -2.52 -0.26 8.29
N GLU A 149 -3.79 -0.65 8.21
CA GLU A 149 -4.21 -1.90 7.57
C GLU A 149 -5.10 -1.63 6.38
N THR A 150 -4.59 -1.87 5.17
CA THR A 150 -5.37 -1.61 3.95
C THR A 150 -5.14 -2.69 2.91
N ARG A 151 -6.12 -2.84 2.02
CA ARG A 151 -5.93 -3.67 0.82
C ARG A 151 -4.96 -2.99 -0.12
N LYS A 152 -3.96 -3.74 -0.59
CA LYS A 152 -2.97 -3.25 -1.55
C LYS A 152 -3.68 -2.73 -2.81
N ARG A 153 -3.36 -1.49 -3.17
CA ARG A 153 -3.82 -0.84 -4.42
C ARG A 153 -2.78 -1.06 -5.52
N GLU A 154 -2.83 -0.26 -6.59
CA GLU A 154 -1.84 -0.29 -7.67
C GLU A 154 -0.38 -0.26 -7.19
N HIS A 155 0.53 -0.78 -8.03
CA HIS A 155 1.89 -1.06 -7.62
C HIS A 155 2.61 0.19 -7.09
N SER A 156 3.22 0.08 -5.91
CA SER A 156 3.99 1.16 -5.27
C SER A 156 3.15 2.34 -4.74
N ARG A 157 1.81 2.28 -4.79
CA ARG A 157 0.95 3.32 -4.17
C ARG A 157 0.81 3.09 -2.67
N LYS A 158 1.18 4.10 -1.88
CA LYS A 158 1.03 4.15 -0.42
C LYS A 158 -0.45 4.36 -0.01
N PRO A 159 -0.85 3.99 1.23
CA PRO A 159 -2.23 4.17 1.70
C PRO A 159 -2.60 5.65 1.83
N ASP A 160 -3.83 6.01 1.44
CA ASP A 160 -4.32 7.41 1.60
C ASP A 160 -4.57 7.76 3.07
N GLU A 161 -4.82 6.73 3.86
CA GLU A 161 -5.04 6.76 5.30
C GLU A 161 -3.84 7.36 6.06
N GLN A 162 -2.65 7.37 5.44
CA GLN A 162 -1.47 8.01 6.02
C GLN A 162 -1.67 9.51 6.26
N TYR A 163 -2.40 10.20 5.38
CA TYR A 163 -2.49 11.65 5.43
C TYR A 163 -3.37 12.12 6.58
N GLU A 164 -4.55 11.51 6.75
CA GLU A 164 -5.44 11.80 7.87
C GLU A 164 -4.74 11.50 9.20
N LEU A 165 -4.00 10.39 9.28
CA LEU A 165 -3.18 10.06 10.44
C LEU A 165 -2.16 11.16 10.73
N ILE A 166 -1.40 11.60 9.72
CA ILE A 166 -0.35 12.61 9.88
C ILE A 166 -0.95 13.97 10.26
N GLU A 167 -1.99 14.42 9.56
CA GLU A 167 -2.69 15.68 9.80
C GLU A 167 -3.30 15.74 11.22
N ALA A 168 -3.82 14.62 11.73
CA ALA A 168 -4.32 14.52 13.10
C ALA A 168 -3.21 14.51 14.17
N CYS A 169 -2.06 13.90 13.86
CA CYS A 169 -0.99 13.67 14.83
C CYS A 169 0.10 14.73 14.83
N SER A 170 0.21 15.56 13.80
CA SER A 170 1.34 16.47 13.60
C SER A 170 0.90 17.83 13.03
N PRO A 171 1.55 18.94 13.47
CA PRO A 171 1.19 20.28 13.01
C PRO A 171 1.71 20.56 11.59
N GLY A 172 1.01 21.42 10.86
CA GLY A 172 1.52 22.02 9.63
C GLY A 172 2.55 23.13 9.88
N ALA A 173 3.16 23.73 8.86
CA ALA A 173 2.95 23.46 7.43
C ALA A 173 3.46 22.07 6.99
N TYR A 174 2.84 21.51 5.95
CA TYR A 174 3.10 20.15 5.45
C TYR A 174 3.84 20.16 4.12
N LEU A 175 4.88 19.32 4.00
CA LEU A 175 5.64 19.08 2.77
C LEU A 175 5.66 17.59 2.43
N GLU A 176 5.27 17.22 1.21
CA GLU A 176 5.44 15.87 0.66
C GLU A 176 6.60 15.85 -0.33
N LEU A 177 7.68 15.14 0.02
CA LEU A 177 8.84 14.89 -0.84
C LEU A 177 8.63 13.64 -1.69
N PHE A 178 9.02 13.73 -2.95
CA PHE A 178 8.80 12.72 -3.98
C PHE A 178 7.31 12.44 -4.25
N ALA A 179 6.50 13.49 -4.13
CA ALA A 179 5.05 13.43 -4.35
C ALA A 179 4.74 13.04 -5.80
N ARG A 180 3.76 12.16 -5.99
CA ARG A 180 3.24 11.77 -7.32
C ARG A 180 1.96 12.49 -7.73
N ARG A 181 1.35 13.24 -6.80
CA ARG A 181 0.13 14.01 -7.00
C ARG A 181 0.09 15.13 -5.99
N ALA A 182 -0.50 16.25 -6.37
CA ALA A 182 -0.83 17.31 -5.42
C ALA A 182 -1.91 16.84 -4.43
N ARG A 183 -1.88 17.40 -3.22
CA ARG A 183 -2.91 17.24 -2.19
C ARG A 183 -3.20 18.60 -1.58
N ALA A 184 -4.48 18.94 -1.45
CA ALA A 184 -4.89 20.18 -0.81
C ALA A 184 -4.30 20.26 0.62
N GLY A 185 -3.74 21.42 0.96
CA GLY A 185 -3.08 21.64 2.26
C GLY A 185 -1.63 21.13 2.36
N TRP A 186 -1.11 20.46 1.34
CA TRP A 186 0.27 19.98 1.27
C TRP A 186 1.04 20.69 0.16
N THR A 187 2.25 21.14 0.49
CA THR A 187 3.22 21.50 -0.54
C THR A 187 3.81 20.23 -1.10
N ALA A 188 3.70 20.02 -2.41
CA ALA A 188 4.25 18.84 -3.09
C ALA A 188 5.59 19.17 -3.75
N TRP A 189 6.55 18.24 -3.65
CA TRP A 189 7.83 18.30 -4.34
C TRP A 189 8.11 16.94 -4.98
N GLY A 190 8.21 16.87 -6.31
CA GLY A 190 8.48 15.64 -7.03
C GLY A 190 8.27 15.79 -8.55
N ASP A 191 8.91 14.92 -9.33
CA ASP A 191 8.92 14.98 -10.81
C ASP A 191 7.53 14.80 -11.45
N GLU A 192 6.57 14.24 -10.72
CA GLU A 192 5.18 14.01 -11.16
C GLU A 192 4.17 14.91 -10.42
N ALA A 193 4.62 15.95 -9.70
CA ALA A 193 3.76 16.76 -8.83
C ALA A 193 3.00 17.90 -9.55
N ALA A 194 3.30 18.18 -10.82
CA ALA A 194 2.58 19.17 -11.62
C ALA A 194 1.21 18.63 -12.07
N ASP A 195 0.17 19.48 -12.05
CA ASP A 195 -1.24 19.13 -12.35
C ASP A 195 -1.46 18.51 -13.75
N GLU A 196 -0.48 18.61 -14.64
CA GLU A 196 -0.56 18.16 -16.04
C GLU A 196 -0.05 16.72 -16.27
N VAL A 197 0.48 16.04 -15.25
CA VAL A 197 1.05 14.69 -15.42
C VAL A 197 0.02 13.61 -15.06
N THR A 198 -0.39 12.82 -16.05
CA THR A 198 -1.20 11.62 -15.78
C THR A 198 -0.37 10.60 -15.00
N PRO A 199 -0.80 10.17 -13.79
CA PRO A 199 -0.04 9.23 -12.98
C PRO A 199 0.20 7.91 -13.72
N ARG A 200 1.44 7.41 -13.71
CA ARG A 200 1.78 6.15 -14.37
C ARG A 200 1.39 4.96 -13.50
N GLY A 201 0.29 4.28 -13.84
CA GLY A 201 -0.14 3.05 -13.18
C GLY A 201 -1.23 2.35 -13.95
N VAL A 202 -1.01 1.08 -14.35
CA VAL A 202 -2.08 0.28 -14.96
C VAL A 202 -2.90 -0.35 -13.83
N VAL A 203 -4.17 0.03 -13.74
CA VAL A 203 -5.13 -0.60 -12.83
C VAL A 203 -5.40 -2.02 -13.32
N HIS A 204 -4.88 -3.01 -12.60
CA HIS A 204 -5.29 -4.40 -12.78
C HIS A 204 -6.46 -4.69 -11.84
N LYS A 205 -7.50 -5.39 -12.31
CA LYS A 205 -8.77 -5.72 -11.61
C LYS A 205 -8.63 -6.29 -10.17
N GLY A 206 -7.43 -6.72 -9.77
CA GLY A 206 -7.11 -7.20 -8.41
C GLY A 206 -6.54 -6.15 -7.44
N TYR A 207 -6.31 -4.91 -7.89
CA TYR A 207 -5.59 -3.86 -7.16
C TYR A 207 -6.42 -2.56 -6.99
N GLU A 208 -7.74 -2.66 -7.07
CA GLU A 208 -8.65 -1.51 -6.93
C GLU A 208 -8.81 -1.03 -5.46
N GLY A 209 -8.18 -1.70 -4.49
CA GLY A 209 -8.40 -1.44 -3.06
C GLY A 209 -9.77 -1.92 -2.56
N GLY A 210 -10.30 -1.28 -1.51
CA GLY A 210 -11.64 -1.53 -0.95
C GLY A 210 -11.65 -2.06 0.49
N ALA A 211 -12.86 -2.22 1.05
CA ALA A 211 -13.04 -2.67 2.44
C ALA A 211 -12.42 -4.06 2.69
N ILE A 212 -11.75 -4.18 3.83
CA ILE A 212 -11.33 -5.47 4.40
C ILE A 212 -12.58 -6.12 5.00
N MET A 213 -12.92 -7.32 4.56
CA MET A 213 -13.89 -8.15 5.28
C MET A 213 -13.20 -8.64 6.55
N PRO A 214 -13.89 -8.64 7.70
CA PRO A 214 -13.26 -9.05 8.95
C PRO A 214 -12.69 -10.47 8.81
N PRO A 215 -11.46 -10.70 9.27
CA PRO A 215 -10.89 -12.04 9.28
C PRO A 215 -11.76 -12.96 10.13
N LEU A 216 -11.99 -14.17 9.62
CA LEU A 216 -12.69 -15.22 10.35
C LEU A 216 -11.72 -16.36 10.63
N LEU A 217 -11.51 -16.68 11.91
CA LEU A 217 -10.74 -17.88 12.24
C LEU A 217 -11.54 -19.13 11.80
N PRO A 218 -10.89 -20.23 11.39
CA PRO A 218 -11.56 -21.43 10.89
C PRO A 218 -12.70 -21.94 11.80
N ASN A 219 -12.55 -21.75 13.11
CA ASN A 219 -13.49 -22.18 14.15
C ASN A 219 -14.13 -21.02 14.93
N GLU A 220 -14.11 -19.79 14.38
CA GLU A 220 -14.75 -18.65 15.04
C GLU A 220 -16.28 -18.85 15.07
N HIS A 221 -16.83 -18.80 16.29
CA HIS A 221 -18.26 -18.67 16.49
C HIS A 221 -18.68 -17.24 16.15
N LEU A 222 -19.51 -17.10 15.14
CA LEU A 222 -20.00 -15.81 14.67
C LEU A 222 -21.30 -15.45 15.38
N THR A 223 -21.40 -14.21 15.84
CA THR A 223 -22.68 -13.66 16.33
C THR A 223 -23.68 -13.55 15.17
N SER A 224 -24.97 -13.61 15.49
CA SER A 224 -26.07 -13.52 14.50
C SER A 224 -25.98 -12.26 13.62
N ASP A 225 -25.64 -11.11 14.22
CA ASP A 225 -25.45 -9.84 13.52
C ASP A 225 -24.27 -9.90 12.51
N ARG A 226 -23.15 -10.51 12.91
CA ARG A 226 -21.99 -10.69 12.03
C ARG A 226 -22.29 -11.66 10.89
N ILE A 227 -23.03 -12.73 11.16
CA ILE A 227 -23.50 -13.68 10.13
C ILE A 227 -24.35 -12.94 9.09
N SER A 228 -25.34 -12.16 9.54
CA SER A 228 -26.22 -11.37 8.67
C SER A 228 -25.43 -10.39 7.80
N THR A 229 -24.54 -9.60 8.41
CA THR A 229 -23.72 -8.61 7.71
C THR A 229 -22.81 -9.24 6.65
N LEU A 230 -22.10 -10.32 7.01
CA LEU A 230 -21.19 -11.03 6.10
C LEU A 230 -21.97 -11.75 4.99
N GLY A 231 -23.07 -12.39 5.34
CA GLY A 231 -23.96 -13.07 4.42
C GLY A 231 -24.51 -12.12 3.35
N ASN A 232 -25.00 -10.95 3.76
CA ASN A 232 -25.53 -9.93 2.84
C ASN A 232 -24.45 -9.41 1.87
N LYS A 233 -23.23 -9.19 2.35
CA LYS A 233 -22.10 -8.79 1.48
C LYS A 233 -21.72 -9.89 0.48
N LEU A 234 -21.71 -11.16 0.91
CA LEU A 234 -21.43 -12.30 0.03
C LEU A 234 -22.56 -12.51 -0.98
N ARG A 235 -23.82 -12.34 -0.58
CA ARG A 235 -25.00 -12.42 -1.44
C ARG A 235 -24.91 -11.43 -2.59
N LEU A 236 -24.55 -10.17 -2.30
CA LEU A 236 -24.38 -9.15 -3.34
C LEU A 236 -23.33 -9.55 -4.39
N LEU A 237 -22.19 -10.10 -3.95
CA LEU A 237 -21.13 -10.54 -4.85
C LEU A 237 -21.55 -11.78 -5.66
N TYR A 238 -22.28 -12.70 -5.04
CA TYR A 238 -22.84 -13.87 -5.70
C TYR A 238 -23.85 -13.50 -6.77
N GLN A 239 -24.76 -12.57 -6.49
CA GLN A 239 -25.74 -12.05 -7.45
C GLN A 239 -25.06 -11.32 -8.62
N LYS A 240 -23.91 -10.67 -8.38
CA LYS A 240 -23.05 -10.07 -9.42
C LYS A 240 -22.27 -11.08 -10.27
N GLY A 241 -22.52 -12.37 -10.14
CA GLY A 241 -21.94 -13.40 -11.02
C GLY A 241 -20.85 -14.26 -10.39
N HIS A 242 -20.27 -13.88 -9.24
CA HIS A 242 -19.19 -14.66 -8.61
C HIS A 242 -19.69 -16.07 -8.22
N SER A 243 -18.89 -17.10 -8.51
CA SER A 243 -19.17 -18.47 -8.07
C SER A 243 -18.80 -18.66 -6.60
N VAL A 244 -19.34 -19.68 -5.93
CA VAL A 244 -18.94 -20.03 -4.55
C VAL A 244 -17.43 -20.27 -4.44
N ARG A 245 -16.82 -20.88 -5.47
CA ARG A 245 -15.38 -21.13 -5.53
C ARG A 245 -14.60 -19.83 -5.67
N GLN A 246 -15.10 -18.90 -6.49
CA GLN A 246 -14.52 -17.56 -6.64
C GLN A 246 -14.61 -16.80 -5.31
N LEU A 247 -15.76 -16.82 -4.63
CA LEU A 247 -15.93 -16.18 -3.33
C LEU A 247 -15.00 -16.80 -2.28
N ALA A 248 -14.87 -18.12 -2.22
CA ALA A 248 -13.94 -18.80 -1.32
C ALA A 248 -12.48 -18.41 -1.60
N ALA A 249 -12.08 -18.33 -2.87
CA ALA A 249 -10.75 -17.87 -3.26
C ALA A 249 -10.52 -16.38 -2.95
N ASP A 250 -11.52 -15.54 -3.18
CA ASP A 250 -11.45 -14.09 -3.00
C ASP A 250 -11.44 -13.69 -1.51
N THR A 251 -12.10 -14.47 -0.65
CA THR A 251 -12.28 -14.17 0.78
C THR A 251 -11.52 -15.11 1.71
N GLY A 252 -10.77 -16.09 1.20
CA GLY A 252 -10.03 -17.05 2.03
C GLY A 252 -10.90 -17.97 2.91
N TYR A 253 -12.22 -17.77 2.93
CA TYR A 253 -13.15 -18.61 3.68
C TYR A 253 -13.28 -19.97 3.00
N SER A 254 -13.50 -21.02 3.80
CA SER A 254 -13.78 -22.34 3.24
C SER A 254 -15.06 -22.31 2.40
N ILE A 255 -15.14 -23.18 1.39
CA ILE A 255 -16.36 -23.33 0.56
C ILE A 255 -17.59 -23.57 1.44
N GLN A 256 -17.43 -24.34 2.52
CA GLN A 256 -18.49 -24.59 3.48
C GLN A 256 -18.92 -23.30 4.19
N ARG A 257 -17.97 -22.51 4.70
CA ARG A 257 -18.26 -21.24 5.38
C ARG A 257 -18.97 -20.24 4.46
N ILE A 258 -18.56 -20.14 3.20
CA ILE A 258 -19.26 -19.31 2.19
C ILE A 258 -20.69 -19.77 2.00
N ARG A 259 -20.93 -21.08 1.89
CA ARG A 259 -22.28 -21.62 1.74
C ARG A 259 -23.14 -21.33 2.96
N THR A 260 -22.61 -21.52 4.17
CA THR A 260 -23.32 -21.21 5.41
C THR A 260 -23.73 -19.74 5.49
N LEU A 261 -22.82 -18.82 5.16
CA LEU A 261 -23.11 -17.38 5.16
C LEU A 261 -24.11 -16.98 4.07
N LEU A 262 -24.02 -17.56 2.86
CA LEU A 262 -24.99 -17.33 1.79
C LEU A 262 -26.38 -17.86 2.14
N GLN A 263 -26.45 -19.03 2.77
CA GLN A 263 -27.69 -19.64 3.24
C GLN A 263 -28.32 -18.81 4.37
N ALA A 264 -27.52 -18.33 5.33
CA ALA A 264 -27.98 -17.44 6.39
C ALA A 264 -28.46 -16.06 5.90
N ALA A 265 -28.14 -15.70 4.65
CA ALA A 265 -28.64 -14.50 3.97
C ALA A 265 -29.74 -14.82 2.94
N ASP A 266 -30.35 -15.99 3.02
CA ASP A 266 -31.43 -16.47 2.13
C ASP A 266 -31.07 -16.38 0.65
N THR A 267 -29.83 -16.69 0.31
CA THR A 267 -29.37 -16.64 -1.09
C THR A 267 -29.71 -17.95 -1.81
N SER A 268 -30.55 -17.88 -2.85
CA SER A 268 -30.78 -19.01 -3.76
C SER A 268 -29.50 -19.36 -4.53
N MET A 269 -28.96 -20.55 -4.28
CA MET A 269 -27.70 -21.01 -4.87
C MET A 269 -27.95 -21.66 -6.24
N ARG A 270 -27.13 -21.28 -7.23
CA ARG A 270 -27.09 -21.92 -8.55
C ARG A 270 -26.80 -23.43 -8.40
N PRO A 271 -27.37 -24.29 -9.26
CA PRO A 271 -27.17 -25.74 -9.21
C PRO A 271 -25.70 -26.13 -9.35
N ARG A 272 -25.33 -27.28 -8.76
CA ARG A 272 -23.95 -27.79 -8.81
C ARG A 272 -23.68 -28.43 -10.17
N GLY A 273 -22.64 -27.96 -10.86
CA GLY A 273 -22.12 -28.59 -12.08
C GLY A 273 -22.04 -27.61 -13.25
N ARG A 274 -21.09 -27.84 -14.16
CA ARG A 274 -21.15 -27.31 -15.52
C ARG A 274 -22.39 -27.95 -16.14
N ALA A 275 -23.35 -27.18 -16.63
CA ALA A 275 -24.38 -27.77 -17.48
C ALA A 275 -23.66 -28.52 -18.60
N SER A 276 -23.83 -29.83 -18.68
CA SER A 276 -23.45 -30.58 -19.87
C SER A 276 -24.29 -29.99 -20.98
N VAL A 277 -23.67 -29.18 -21.82
CA VAL A 277 -24.19 -28.96 -23.17
C VAL A 277 -24.28 -30.37 -23.74
N GLY A 278 -25.52 -30.85 -23.95
CA GLY A 278 -25.73 -32.14 -24.58
C GLY A 278 -24.88 -32.17 -25.84
N THR A 279 -24.00 -33.15 -25.93
CA THR A 279 -23.37 -33.54 -27.19
C THR A 279 -24.51 -33.81 -28.16
N ALA A 280 -24.81 -32.82 -29.00
CA ALA A 280 -25.48 -33.08 -30.26
C ALA A 280 -24.56 -34.07 -30.99
N ASP A 281 -25.11 -35.25 -31.25
CA ASP A 281 -24.47 -36.36 -31.91
C ASP A 281 -23.99 -35.89 -33.29
N LEU A 282 -22.68 -35.69 -33.43
CA LEU A 282 -22.03 -35.19 -34.65
C LEU A 282 -21.78 -36.33 -35.66
N PHE A 283 -22.36 -37.52 -35.45
CA PHE A 283 -22.21 -38.68 -36.34
C PHE A 283 -23.52 -39.29 -36.86
N GLN A 284 -24.64 -38.56 -36.81
CA GLN A 284 -25.79 -38.86 -37.66
C GLN A 284 -25.97 -37.78 -38.73
N LEU A 285 -25.19 -37.87 -39.81
CA LEU A 285 -25.49 -37.32 -41.14
C LEU A 285 -24.35 -37.72 -42.11
N ALA A 286 -24.39 -38.97 -42.59
CA ALA A 286 -23.91 -39.40 -43.91
C ALA A 286 -24.17 -40.91 -44.07
N GLU A 287 -25.17 -41.22 -44.90
CA GLU A 287 -25.51 -42.48 -45.60
C GLU A 287 -25.55 -43.81 -44.82
#